data_AF-A0AAW7D7Y2-F1
#
_entry.id   AF-A0AAW7D7Y2-F1
#
_cell.length_a   1.000
_cell.length_b   1.000
_cell.length_c   1.000
_cell.angle_alpha   90.00
_cell.angle_beta   90.00
_cell.angle_gamma   90.00
#
_symmetry.space_group_name_H-M   'P 1'
#
loop_
_entity.id
_entity.type
_entity.pdbx_description
1 polymer ?
#
loop_
_entity_poly.entity_id
_entity_poly.type
_entity_poly.pdbx_seq_one_letter_code
_entity_poly.pdbx_strand_id
1 'polypeptide(L)'
;MRLKDTSNNTDGFKQGSTAAKHYDYDTFGNLKVDRNKGITAMKYNHLNLPTEVVFAAGKITYLYTATGEKLQKKVTQGSSVVITDYVDGFTSSVRFARVNT
;
A
#
# COMPACT_ATOMS: atom_id res chain seq x y z
N MET A 1 -4.42 11.63 15.80
CA MET A 1 -5.24 10.83 16.73
C MET A 1 -4.63 9.43 16.85
N ARG A 2 -4.63 8.86 18.05
CA ARG A 2 -4.23 7.46 18.32
C ARG A 2 -5.47 6.68 18.73
N LEU A 3 -5.69 5.50 18.16
CA LEU A 3 -6.74 4.60 18.58
C LEU A 3 -6.10 3.53 19.48
N LYS A 4 -6.71 3.26 20.64
CA LYS A 4 -6.32 2.15 21.52
C LYS A 4 -7.51 1.23 21.65
N ASP A 5 -7.35 0.01 21.16
CA ASP A 5 -8.32 -1.06 21.37
C ASP A 5 -7.92 -1.85 22.62
N THR A 6 -8.84 -1.96 23.58
CA THR A 6 -8.63 -2.70 24.84
C THR A 6 -9.46 -3.98 24.89
N SER A 7 -10.23 -4.29 23.84
CA SER A 7 -11.14 -5.43 23.81
C SER A 7 -10.45 -6.79 23.66
N ASN A 8 -9.14 -6.81 23.36
CA ASN A 8 -8.38 -8.00 22.99
C ASN A 8 -8.99 -8.81 21.83
N ASN A 9 -9.86 -8.20 21.03
CA ASN A 9 -10.42 -8.82 19.85
C ASN A 9 -9.32 -8.97 18.77
N THR A 10 -9.09 -10.19 18.30
CA THR A 10 -8.08 -10.50 17.27
C THR A 10 -8.39 -9.87 15.91
N ASP A 11 -9.66 -9.56 15.66
CA ASP A 11 -10.16 -8.87 14.47
C ASP A 11 -10.31 -7.36 14.68
N GLY A 12 -10.00 -6.88 15.89
CA GLY A 12 -10.04 -5.47 16.28
C GLY A 12 -8.91 -4.63 15.67
N PHE A 13 -8.79 -3.39 16.16
CA PHE A 13 -7.77 -2.48 15.64
C PHE A 13 -6.37 -2.94 16.06
N LYS A 14 -5.51 -3.22 15.07
CA LYS A 14 -4.13 -3.64 15.29
C LYS A 14 -3.22 -2.43 15.38
N GLN A 15 -2.78 -2.12 16.61
CA GLN A 15 -1.80 -1.06 16.85
C GLN A 15 -0.39 -1.55 16.44
N GLY A 16 0.07 -1.14 15.26
CA GLY A 16 1.40 -1.50 14.75
C GLY A 16 2.53 -0.51 15.11
N SER A 17 2.21 0.60 15.77
CA SER A 17 3.21 1.60 16.18
C SER A 17 2.87 2.23 17.53
N THR A 18 3.89 2.65 18.27
CA THR A 18 3.79 3.42 19.52
C THR A 18 4.08 4.92 19.32
N ALA A 19 4.28 5.36 18.08
CA ALA A 19 4.56 6.76 17.76
C ALA A 19 3.40 7.69 18.17
N ALA A 20 3.73 8.89 18.65
CA ALA A 20 2.72 9.87 19.07
C ALA A 20 1.75 10.30 17.94
N LYS A 21 2.25 10.31 16.69
CA LYS A 21 1.47 10.61 15.49
C LYS A 21 1.49 9.40 14.57
N HIS A 22 0.32 8.82 14.29
CA HIS A 22 0.22 7.62 13.46
C HIS A 22 -0.01 7.92 11.98
N TYR A 23 -0.75 8.99 11.69
CA TYR A 23 -1.20 9.34 10.36
C TYR A 23 -0.66 10.72 9.97
N ASP A 24 -0.11 10.83 8.76
CA ASP A 24 0.22 12.10 8.11
C ASP A 24 -0.57 12.22 6.82
N TYR A 25 -0.96 13.44 6.46
CA TYR A 25 -1.74 13.73 5.27
C TYR A 25 -1.06 14.82 4.43
N ASP A 26 -1.35 14.86 3.14
CA ASP A 26 -0.99 15.99 2.27
C ASP A 26 -1.98 17.15 2.41
N THR A 27 -1.74 18.24 1.69
CA THR A 27 -2.59 19.44 1.69
C THR A 27 -3.99 19.20 1.13
N PHE A 28 -4.19 18.14 0.35
CA PHE A 28 -5.47 17.74 -0.23
C PHE A 28 -6.22 16.71 0.63
N GLY A 29 -5.64 16.33 1.79
CA GLY A 29 -6.23 15.36 2.71
C GLY A 29 -5.95 13.91 2.37
N ASN A 30 -5.09 13.62 1.39
CA ASN A 30 -4.69 12.24 1.09
C ASN A 30 -3.69 11.72 2.13
N LEU A 31 -3.76 10.43 2.45
CA LEU A 31 -2.88 9.78 3.42
C LEU A 31 -1.44 9.69 2.90
N LYS A 32 -0.46 10.28 3.59
CA LYS A 32 0.97 10.14 3.27
C LYS A 32 1.66 9.03 4.05
N VAL A 33 1.29 8.84 5.32
CA VAL A 33 1.97 7.94 6.24
C VAL A 33 0.91 7.27 7.12
N ASP A 34 1.02 5.95 7.29
CA ASP A 34 0.29 5.18 8.29
C ASP A 34 1.27 4.26 9.00
N ARG A 35 1.70 4.69 10.18
CA ARG A 35 2.70 3.97 10.98
C ARG A 35 2.15 2.66 11.54
N ASN A 36 0.83 2.51 11.71
CA ASN A 36 0.25 1.24 12.16
C ASN A 36 0.36 0.15 11.08
N LYS A 37 0.39 0.56 9.80
CA LYS A 37 0.59 -0.33 8.66
C LYS A 37 2.02 -0.35 8.14
N GLY A 38 2.94 0.36 8.79
CA GLY A 38 4.33 0.50 8.35
C GLY A 38 4.51 1.29 7.04
N ILE A 39 3.50 2.07 6.63
CA ILE A 39 3.54 2.91 5.44
C ILE A 39 4.35 4.16 5.75
N THR A 40 5.43 4.39 5.02
CA THR A 40 6.36 5.52 5.22
C THR A 40 6.15 6.65 4.22
N ALA A 41 5.58 6.36 3.05
CA ALA A 41 5.20 7.36 2.06
C ALA A 41 4.11 6.82 1.12
N MET A 42 3.29 7.73 0.59
CA MET A 42 2.33 7.46 -0.47
C MET A 42 2.36 8.57 -1.51
N LYS A 43 2.09 8.20 -2.77
CA LYS A 43 1.90 9.11 -3.90
C LYS A 43 0.56 8.85 -4.55
N TYR A 44 0.02 9.89 -5.17
CA TYR A 44 -1.30 9.91 -5.76
C TYR A 44 -1.26 10.49 -7.18
N ASN A 45 -2.22 10.10 -8.02
CA ASN A 45 -2.46 10.76 -9.30
C ASN A 45 -3.48 11.91 -9.14
N HIS A 46 -3.81 12.57 -10.25
CA HIS A 46 -4.76 13.69 -10.30
C HIS A 46 -6.22 13.30 -9.95
N LEU A 47 -6.53 12.01 -9.85
CA LEU A 47 -7.82 11.48 -9.39
C LEU A 47 -7.79 11.12 -7.89
N ASN A 48 -6.73 11.49 -7.16
CA ASN A 48 -6.47 11.09 -5.78
C ASN A 48 -6.41 9.56 -5.58
N LEU A 49 -6.04 8.80 -6.63
CA LEU A 49 -5.82 7.36 -6.53
C LEU A 49 -4.35 7.06 -6.18
N PRO A 50 -4.06 6.15 -5.23
CA PRO A 50 -2.69 5.80 -4.86
C PRO A 50 -1.93 5.19 -6.03
N THR A 51 -0.78 5.76 -6.39
CA THR A 51 0.13 5.25 -7.42
C THR A 51 1.35 4.54 -6.83
N GLU A 52 1.77 4.93 -5.63
CA GLU A 52 2.88 4.31 -4.91
C GLU A 52 2.59 4.28 -3.40
N VAL A 53 2.88 3.14 -2.76
CA VAL A 53 2.83 2.93 -1.31
C VAL A 53 4.16 2.34 -0.89
N VAL A 54 4.89 3.05 -0.05
CA VAL A 54 6.24 2.67 0.39
C VAL A 54 6.20 2.17 1.83
N PHE A 55 6.93 1.09 2.07
CA PHE A 55 7.18 0.49 3.38
C PHE A 55 8.69 0.45 3.62
N ALA A 56 9.12 0.13 4.84
CA ALA A 56 10.55 -0.01 5.15
C ALA A 56 11.25 -1.10 4.30
N ALA A 57 10.54 -2.20 4.00
CA ALA A 57 11.10 -3.38 3.34
C ALA A 57 10.54 -3.62 1.93
N GLY A 58 9.86 -2.64 1.33
CA GLY A 58 9.23 -2.84 0.03
C GLY A 58 8.31 -1.71 -0.40
N LYS A 59 7.65 -1.91 -1.54
CA LYS A 59 6.66 -0.97 -2.05
C LYS A 59 5.59 -1.66 -2.88
N ILE A 60 4.48 -0.97 -3.05
CA ILE A 60 3.41 -1.34 -3.97
C ILE A 60 3.23 -0.19 -4.96
N THR A 61 3.21 -0.49 -6.26
CA THR A 61 2.88 0.49 -7.30
C THR A 61 1.62 0.06 -8.04
N TYR A 62 0.85 1.04 -8.49
CA TYR A 62 -0.38 0.81 -9.23
C TYR A 62 -0.36 1.56 -10.57
N LEU A 63 -0.91 0.92 -11.59
CA LEU A 63 -1.19 1.53 -12.88
C LEU A 63 -2.71 1.60 -13.07
N TYR A 64 -3.18 2.71 -13.60
CA TYR A 64 -4.59 2.94 -13.87
C TYR A 64 -4.81 3.41 -15.31
N THR A 65 -6.02 3.19 -15.82
CA THR A 65 -6.53 3.90 -16.99
C THR A 65 -6.69 5.39 -16.69
N ALA A 66 -6.91 6.20 -17.73
CA ALA A 66 -7.20 7.62 -17.57
C ALA A 66 -8.51 7.88 -16.77
N THR A 67 -9.44 6.92 -16.75
CA THR A 67 -10.70 7.01 -16.00
C THR A 67 -10.60 6.46 -14.57
N GLY A 68 -9.43 5.93 -14.17
CA GLY A 68 -9.17 5.46 -12.81
C GLY A 68 -9.40 3.97 -12.57
N GLU A 69 -9.65 3.18 -13.62
CA GLU A 69 -9.69 1.72 -13.51
C GLU A 69 -8.29 1.16 -13.29
N LYS A 70 -8.12 0.26 -12.33
CA LYS A 70 -6.82 -0.32 -12.01
C LYS A 70 -6.45 -1.37 -13.06
N LEU A 71 -5.31 -1.18 -13.72
CA LEU A 71 -4.76 -2.11 -14.70
C LEU A 71 -3.72 -3.04 -14.09
N GLN A 72 -2.94 -2.54 -13.13
CA GLN A 72 -1.86 -3.32 -12.53
C GLN A 72 -1.64 -2.99 -11.07
N LYS A 73 -1.27 -4.00 -10.29
CA LYS A 73 -0.64 -3.89 -8.97
C LYS A 73 0.68 -4.62 -9.01
N LYS A 74 1.76 -3.94 -8.63
CA LYS A 74 3.08 -4.54 -8.48
C LYS A 74 3.53 -4.42 -7.03
N VAL A 75 3.79 -5.56 -6.38
CA VAL A 75 4.35 -5.66 -5.03
C VAL A 75 5.82 -6.01 -5.15
N THR A 76 6.68 -5.23 -4.51
CA THR A 76 8.12 -5.50 -4.44
C THR A 76 8.53 -5.60 -2.98
N GLN A 77 9.13 -6.72 -2.60
CA GLN A 77 9.66 -6.99 -1.27
C GLN A 77 11.02 -7.67 -1.40
N GLY A 78 12.10 -6.92 -1.14
CA GLY A 78 13.45 -7.39 -1.44
C GLY A 78 13.60 -7.78 -2.92
N SER A 79 14.01 -9.02 -3.18
CA SER A 79 14.12 -9.60 -4.53
C SER A 79 12.80 -10.18 -5.07
N SER A 80 11.76 -10.29 -4.24
CA SER A 80 10.47 -10.83 -4.64
C SER A 80 9.63 -9.74 -5.32
N VAL A 81 9.14 -10.05 -6.51
CA VAL A 81 8.23 -9.18 -7.26
C VAL A 81 7.00 -9.97 -7.64
N VAL A 82 5.82 -9.49 -7.23
CA VAL A 82 4.53 -10.02 -7.65
C VAL A 82 3.80 -8.96 -8.44
N ILE A 83 3.45 -9.28 -9.68
CA ILE A 83 2.65 -8.42 -10.54
C ILE A 83 1.26 -9.05 -10.65
N THR A 84 0.23 -8.23 -10.52
CA THR A 84 -1.17 -8.62 -10.71
C THR A 84 -1.76 -7.69 -11.75
N ASP A 85 -2.16 -8.25 -12.89
CA ASP A 85 -2.81 -7.52 -13.97
C ASP A 85 -4.32 -7.75 -13.89
N TYR A 86 -5.06 -6.67 -14.18
CA TYR A 86 -6.51 -6.64 -14.19
C TYR A 86 -6.95 -6.31 -15.62
N VAL A 87 -7.59 -7.26 -16.29
CA VAL A 87 -7.98 -7.16 -17.70
C VAL A 87 -9.43 -7.60 -17.81
N ASP A 88 -10.33 -6.67 -18.16
CA ASP A 88 -11.74 -6.94 -18.48
C ASP A 88 -12.47 -7.89 -17.51
N GLY A 89 -12.29 -7.67 -16.20
CA GLY A 89 -12.90 -8.49 -15.15
C GLY A 89 -12.13 -9.77 -14.76
N PHE A 90 -11.05 -10.10 -15.46
CA PHE A 90 -10.13 -11.17 -15.09
C PHE A 90 -8.92 -10.61 -14.34
N THR A 91 -8.45 -11.35 -13.34
CA THR A 91 -7.24 -11.03 -12.58
C THR A 91 -6.20 -12.12 -12.81
N SER A 92 -5.01 -11.75 -13.28
CA SER A 92 -3.87 -12.66 -13.42
C SER A 92 -2.75 -12.22 -12.47
N SER A 93 -1.98 -13.17 -11.95
CA SER A 93 -0.85 -12.86 -11.08
C SER A 93 0.40 -13.62 -11.49
N VAL A 94 1.51 -12.91 -11.69
CA VAL A 94 2.82 -13.46 -12.02
C VAL A 94 3.78 -13.18 -10.87
N ARG A 95 4.49 -14.20 -10.41
CA ARG A 95 5.56 -14.08 -9.40
C ARG A 95 6.91 -14.24 -10.05
N PHE A 96 7.80 -13.28 -9.83
CA PHE A 96 9.20 -13.34 -10.22
C PHE A 96 10.07 -13.44 -8.96
N ALA A 97 10.86 -14.51 -8.87
CA ALA A 97 11.99 -14.61 -7.97
C ALA A 97 13.25 -14.72 -8.85
N ARG A 98 14.25 -13.89 -8.62
CA ARG A 98 15.53 -14.03 -9.32
C ARG A 98 16.27 -15.22 -8.71
N VAL A 99 16.66 -16.20 -9.53
CA VAL A 99 17.67 -17.19 -9.17
C VAL A 99 18.99 -16.43 -9.08
N ASN A 100 19.57 -16.35 -7.88
CA ASN A 100 20.95 -15.86 -7.75
C ASN A 100 21.86 -16.95 -8.31
N THR A 101 22.57 -16.66 -9.41
CA THR A 101 23.78 -17.38 -9.84
C THR A 101 24.98 -16.91 -9.04
#